data_AF-A0A3D5MVM1-F1
#
_entry.id   AF-A0A3D5MVM1-F1
#
_cell.length_a   1.000
_cell.length_b   1.000
_cell.length_c   1.000
_cell.angle_alpha   90.00
_cell.angle_beta   90.00
_cell.angle_gamma   90.00
#
_symmetry.space_group_name_H-M   'P 1'
#
loop_
_entity.id
_entity.type
_entity.pdbx_description
1 polymer ?
#
loop_
_entity_poly.entity_id
_entity_poly.type
_entity_poly.pdbx_seq_one_letter_code
_entity_poly.pdbx_strand_id
1 'polypeptide(L)'
;MNKKMSLRMKVLLGDGLMGFIWISLATIKMLQLTNPIKNIALIILLLCSVVSIGSLFVKCDKEDEMSKENMLKAESNTYRGLRGVMLAALLLSFRGAEWDNISLNKFIPIAFGIILLIKSFSFVYYEKYGE
;
A
#
# COMPACT_ATOMS: atom_id res chain seq x y z
N MET A 1 -2.24 5.43 -30.73
CA MET A 1 -2.18 6.35 -29.57
C MET A 1 -1.52 5.64 -28.40
N ASN A 2 -0.25 5.93 -28.10
CA ASN A 2 0.36 5.46 -26.85
C ASN A 2 -0.28 6.23 -25.70
N LYS A 3 -1.30 5.65 -25.05
CA LYS A 3 -1.87 6.22 -23.82
C LYS A 3 -0.76 6.23 -22.76
N LYS A 4 -0.18 7.40 -22.54
CA LYS A 4 0.76 7.63 -21.45
C LYS A 4 -0.04 8.03 -20.23
N MET A 5 0.44 7.56 -19.08
CA MET A 5 -0.20 7.75 -17.79
C MET A 5 0.62 8.76 -16.99
N SER A 6 -0.04 9.65 -16.25
CA SER A 6 0.68 10.57 -15.35
C SER A 6 1.28 9.80 -14.17
N LEU A 7 2.39 10.33 -13.63
CA LEU A 7 3.08 9.71 -12.49
C LEU A 7 2.19 9.64 -11.25
N ARG A 8 1.41 10.69 -10.96
CA ARG A 8 0.33 10.70 -9.94
C ARG A 8 -0.58 9.51 -10.06
N MET A 9 -1.16 9.33 -11.25
CA MET A 9 -2.12 8.28 -11.46
C MET A 9 -1.45 6.91 -11.31
N LYS A 10 -0.19 6.78 -11.76
CA LYS A 10 0.57 5.53 -11.66
C LYS A 10 0.84 5.16 -10.20
N VAL A 11 1.23 6.13 -9.36
CA VAL A 11 1.44 5.93 -7.93
C VAL A 11 0.13 5.67 -7.17
N LEU A 12 -0.97 6.31 -7.57
CA LEU A 12 -2.29 6.06 -7.00
C LEU A 12 -2.83 4.66 -7.34
N LEU A 13 -2.73 4.24 -8.61
CA LEU A 13 -3.16 2.90 -9.02
C LEU A 13 -2.22 1.80 -8.53
N GLY A 14 -0.92 2.07 -8.43
CA GLY A 14 0.06 1.12 -7.91
C GLY A 14 -0.01 1.04 -6.38
N ASP A 15 0.68 1.97 -5.71
CA ASP A 15 0.87 1.95 -4.26
C ASP A 15 -0.43 2.25 -3.50
N GLY A 16 -1.20 3.24 -3.94
CA GLY A 16 -2.44 3.64 -3.25
C GLY A 16 -3.49 2.52 -3.24
N LEU A 17 -3.82 2.01 -4.42
CA LEU A 17 -4.81 0.93 -4.57
C LEU A 17 -4.33 -0.38 -3.93
N MET A 18 -3.04 -0.70 -4.00
CA MET A 18 -2.48 -1.82 -3.22
C MET A 18 -2.60 -1.61 -1.71
N GLY A 19 -2.39 -0.40 -1.21
CA GLY A 19 -2.60 -0.09 0.20
C GLY A 19 -4.02 -0.44 0.67
N PHE A 20 -5.03 -0.06 -0.12
CA PHE A 20 -6.42 -0.42 0.15
C PHE A 20 -6.69 -1.93 0.06
N ILE A 21 -6.09 -2.64 -0.92
CA ILE A 21 -6.24 -4.09 -1.05
C ILE A 21 -5.71 -4.79 0.22
N TRP A 22 -4.53 -4.41 0.68
CA TRP A 22 -3.89 -5.01 1.87
C TRP A 22 -4.73 -4.83 3.13
N ILE A 23 -5.25 -3.62 3.37
CA ILE A 23 -6.15 -3.35 4.51
C ILE A 23 -7.44 -4.14 4.37
N SER A 24 -8.05 -4.16 3.18
CA SER A 24 -9.31 -4.87 2.94
C SER A 24 -9.19 -6.38 3.17
N LEU A 25 -8.10 -6.99 2.71
CA LEU A 25 -7.81 -8.42 2.95
C LEU A 25 -7.69 -8.72 4.45
N ALA A 26 -7.00 -7.86 5.20
CA ALA A 26 -6.87 -8.01 6.64
C ALA A 26 -8.24 -7.90 7.34
N THR A 27 -9.05 -6.92 6.94
CA THR A 27 -10.41 -6.71 7.47
C THR A 27 -11.33 -7.89 7.16
N ILE A 28 -11.32 -8.43 5.94
CA ILE A 28 -12.10 -9.62 5.57
C ILE A 28 -11.71 -10.82 6.44
N LYS A 29 -10.42 -11.00 6.70
CA LYS A 29 -9.92 -12.06 7.58
C LYS A 29 -10.41 -11.89 9.03
N MET A 30 -10.61 -10.65 9.49
CA MET A 30 -11.08 -10.34 10.84
C MET A 30 -12.62 -10.45 10.99
N LEU A 31 -13.39 -10.12 9.94
CA LEU A 31 -14.85 -9.99 10.01
C LEU A 31 -15.65 -11.30 9.95
N GLN A 32 -15.01 -12.48 9.88
CA GLN A 32 -15.68 -13.79 9.83
C GLN A 32 -16.91 -13.83 8.87
N LEU A 33 -16.76 -13.24 7.67
CA LEU A 33 -17.85 -13.12 6.70
C LEU A 33 -18.36 -14.48 6.23
N THR A 34 -19.65 -14.55 5.86
CA THR A 34 -20.22 -15.73 5.23
C THR A 34 -19.54 -16.03 3.89
N ASN A 35 -19.42 -17.32 3.55
CA ASN A 35 -18.74 -17.79 2.34
C ASN A 35 -19.13 -17.06 1.04
N PRO A 36 -20.43 -16.82 0.72
CA PRO A 36 -20.77 -16.13 -0.53
C PRO A 36 -20.28 -14.67 -0.57
N ILE A 37 -20.43 -13.92 0.52
CA ILE A 37 -20.00 -12.52 0.62
C ILE A 37 -18.47 -12.44 0.55
N LYS A 38 -17.78 -13.32 1.29
CA LYS A 38 -16.33 -13.43 1.27
C LYS A 38 -15.79 -13.69 -0.14
N ASN A 39 -16.38 -14.62 -0.88
CA ASN A 39 -15.94 -14.96 -2.23
C ASN A 39 -16.11 -13.78 -3.20
N ILE A 40 -17.24 -13.08 -3.14
CA ILE A 40 -17.48 -11.88 -3.98
C ILE A 40 -16.44 -10.79 -3.65
N ALA A 41 -16.20 -10.51 -2.37
CA ALA A 41 -15.22 -9.53 -1.95
C ALA A 41 -13.79 -9.88 -2.43
N LEU A 42 -13.40 -11.16 -2.36
CA LEU A 42 -12.11 -11.63 -2.85
C LEU A 42 -11.96 -11.48 -4.37
N ILE A 43 -13.02 -11.72 -5.15
CA ILE A 43 -13.02 -11.52 -6.61
C ILE A 43 -12.81 -10.03 -6.94
N ILE A 44 -13.50 -9.12 -6.25
CA ILE A 44 -13.34 -7.68 -6.44
C ILE A 44 -11.89 -7.26 -6.13
N LEU A 45 -11.34 -7.72 -5.01
CA LEU A 45 -9.96 -7.42 -4.63
C LEU A 45 -8.93 -8.00 -5.62
N LEU A 46 -9.22 -9.16 -6.20
CA LEU A 46 -8.38 -9.74 -7.24
C LEU A 46 -8.37 -8.87 -8.50
N LEU A 47 -9.54 -8.39 -8.96
CA LEU A 47 -9.63 -7.48 -10.10
C LEU A 47 -8.88 -6.16 -9.83
N CYS A 48 -9.05 -5.60 -8.64
CA CYS A 48 -8.29 -4.45 -8.17
C CYS A 48 -6.77 -4.70 -8.22
N SER A 49 -6.32 -5.89 -7.78
CA SER A 49 -4.90 -6.27 -7.80
C SER A 49 -4.36 -6.33 -9.22
N VAL A 50 -5.15 -6.87 -10.17
CA VAL A 50 -4.79 -6.90 -11.60
C VAL A 50 -4.62 -5.49 -12.15
N VAL A 51 -5.51 -4.55 -11.79
CA VAL A 51 -5.39 -3.14 -12.20
C VAL A 51 -4.13 -2.50 -11.63
N SER A 52 -3.84 -2.71 -10.35
CA SER A 52 -2.62 -2.20 -9.71
C SER A 52 -1.35 -2.74 -10.36
N ILE A 53 -1.28 -4.05 -10.57
CA ILE A 53 -0.13 -4.69 -11.23
C ILE A 53 -0.01 -4.20 -12.68
N GLY A 54 -1.14 -4.11 -13.39
CA GLY A 54 -1.18 -3.60 -14.76
C GLY A 54 -0.62 -2.19 -14.89
N SER A 55 -0.86 -1.32 -13.90
CA SER A 55 -0.35 0.05 -13.90
C SER A 55 1.19 0.14 -13.93
N LEU A 56 1.90 -0.88 -13.42
CA LEU A 56 3.37 -0.93 -13.43
C LEU A 56 3.91 -0.99 -14.87
N PHE A 57 3.20 -1.69 -15.76
CA PHE A 57 3.58 -1.91 -17.15
C PHE A 57 3.16 -0.78 -18.09
N VAL A 58 2.31 0.15 -17.63
CA VAL A 58 1.91 1.32 -18.43
C VAL A 58 3.05 2.34 -18.47
N LYS A 59 3.37 2.82 -19.68
CA LYS A 59 4.36 3.88 -19.87
C LYS A 59 3.89 5.18 -19.20
N CYS A 60 4.78 5.76 -18.41
CA CYS A 60 4.56 7.07 -17.81
C CYS A 60 4.89 8.18 -18.82
N ASP A 61 4.32 9.37 -18.64
CA ASP A 61 4.81 10.57 -19.30
C ASP A 61 6.27 10.85 -18.94
N LYS A 62 6.95 11.72 -19.71
CA LYS A 62 8.33 12.13 -19.39
C LYS A 62 8.33 12.66 -17.96
N GLU A 63 9.01 11.95 -17.08
CA GLU A 63 9.15 12.31 -15.68
C GLU A 63 9.99 13.58 -15.58
N ASP A 64 9.41 14.62 -15.02
CA ASP A 64 10.14 15.82 -14.59
C ASP A 64 11.12 15.44 -13.47
N GLU A 65 12.28 16.08 -13.43
CA GLU A 65 13.36 15.81 -12.48
C GLU A 65 12.87 16.00 -11.04
N MET A 66 12.06 17.03 -10.80
CA MET A 66 11.40 17.28 -9.51
C MET A 66 10.40 16.19 -9.13
N SER A 67 9.69 15.62 -10.10
CA SER A 67 8.74 14.54 -9.84
C SER A 67 9.46 13.26 -9.39
N LYS A 68 10.65 12.98 -9.94
CA LYS A 68 11.50 11.88 -9.48
C LYS A 68 12.02 12.13 -8.07
N GLU A 69 12.48 13.33 -7.77
CA GLU A 69 12.98 13.68 -6.44
C GLU A 69 11.88 13.54 -5.38
N ASN A 70 10.68 14.05 -5.66
CA ASN A 70 9.52 13.91 -4.79
C ASN A 70 9.11 12.44 -4.57
N MET A 71 9.22 11.61 -5.60
CA MET A 71 8.99 10.16 -5.50
C MET A 71 10.02 9.47 -4.60
N LEU A 72 11.31 9.78 -4.79
CA LEU A 72 12.39 9.25 -3.94
C LEU A 72 12.26 9.71 -2.49
N LYS A 73 11.85 10.96 -2.26
CA LYS A 73 11.57 11.50 -0.92
C LYS A 73 10.43 10.76 -0.24
N ALA A 74 9.32 10.53 -0.95
CA ALA A 74 8.20 9.74 -0.46
C ALA A 74 8.63 8.30 -0.14
N GLU A 75 9.41 7.67 -1.02
CA GLU A 75 9.90 6.31 -0.82
C GLU A 75 10.86 6.20 0.38
N SER A 76 11.80 7.13 0.52
CA SER A 76 12.74 7.19 1.65
C SER A 76 12.02 7.33 2.99
N ASN A 77 11.03 8.23 3.07
CA ASN A 77 10.22 8.43 4.28
C ASN A 77 9.38 7.19 4.60
N THR A 78 8.79 6.58 3.57
CA THR A 78 8.04 5.33 3.70
C THR A 78 8.92 4.20 4.22
N TYR A 79 10.14 4.05 3.70
CA TYR A 79 11.09 3.04 4.15
C TYR A 79 11.55 3.27 5.60
N ARG A 80 11.69 4.52 6.05
CA ARG A 80 11.93 4.82 7.48
C ARG A 80 10.74 4.38 8.34
N GLY A 81 9.52 4.66 7.90
CA GLY A 81 8.30 4.21 8.60
C GLY A 81 8.21 2.68 8.68
N LEU A 82 8.46 1.98 7.57
CA LEU A 82 8.47 0.52 7.52
C LEU A 82 9.51 -0.09 8.46
N ARG A 83 10.72 0.48 8.50
CA ARG A 83 11.75 0.05 9.47
C ARG A 83 11.27 0.20 10.92
N GLY A 84 10.62 1.30 11.26
CA GLY A 84 10.05 1.51 12.59
C GLY A 84 8.95 0.49 12.93
N VAL A 85 8.05 0.21 11.99
CA VAL A 85 6.98 -0.79 12.17
C VAL A 85 7.54 -2.20 12.33
N MET A 86 8.56 -2.58 11.53
CA MET A 86 9.22 -3.88 11.65
C MET A 86 9.93 -4.03 12.99
N LEU A 87 10.63 -2.99 13.45
CA LEU A 87 11.28 -3.00 14.76
C LEU A 87 10.25 -3.12 15.89
N ALA A 88 9.15 -2.37 15.81
CA ALA A 88 8.06 -2.47 16.78
C ALA A 88 7.45 -3.88 16.81
N ALA A 89 7.18 -4.47 15.64
CA ALA A 89 6.66 -5.84 15.54
C ALA A 89 7.62 -6.87 16.17
N LEU A 90 8.93 -6.72 15.94
CA LEU A 90 9.96 -7.57 16.51
C LEU A 90 10.03 -7.43 18.04
N LEU A 91 10.06 -6.20 18.56
CA LEU A 91 10.05 -5.94 20.01
C LEU A 91 8.81 -6.51 20.68
N LEU A 92 7.65 -6.42 20.03
CA LEU A 92 6.40 -6.99 20.53
C LEU A 92 6.43 -8.53 20.52
N SER A 93 7.10 -9.18 19.55
CA SER A 93 7.23 -10.64 19.53
C SER A 93 8.05 -11.22 20.69
N PHE A 94 8.95 -10.43 21.30
CA PHE A 94 9.75 -10.88 22.44
C PHE A 94 9.00 -10.85 23.78
N ARG A 95 7.81 -10.22 23.85
CA ARG A 95 7.09 -10.02 25.12
C ARG A 95 6.23 -11.21 25.60
N GLY A 96 6.28 -12.35 24.92
CA GLY A 96 5.64 -13.60 25.38
C GLY A 96 4.12 -13.69 25.11
N ALA A 97 3.58 -14.89 25.38
CA ALA A 97 2.32 -15.47 24.87
C ALA A 97 1.01 -14.65 25.04
N GLU A 98 0.97 -13.58 25.83
CA GLU A 98 -0.26 -12.78 26.00
C GLU A 98 -0.63 -11.96 24.74
N TRP A 99 0.34 -11.75 23.83
CA TRP A 99 0.11 -11.13 22.53
C TRP A 99 -0.32 -12.09 21.41
N ASP A 100 -0.53 -13.39 21.69
CA ASP A 100 -1.03 -14.35 20.69
C ASP A 100 -2.38 -13.93 20.06
N ASN A 101 -3.15 -13.09 20.74
CA ASN A 101 -4.39 -12.50 20.21
C ASN A 101 -4.15 -11.45 19.11
N ILE A 102 -3.01 -10.74 19.13
CA ILE A 102 -2.58 -9.86 18.03
C ILE A 102 -1.71 -10.72 17.12
N SER A 103 -2.37 -11.65 16.43
CA SER A 103 -1.71 -12.51 15.45
C SER A 103 -0.98 -11.60 14.44
N LEU A 104 0.35 -11.70 14.36
CA LEU A 104 1.20 -10.92 13.42
C LEU A 104 0.67 -11.00 11.98
N ASN A 105 0.04 -12.13 11.64
CA ASN A 105 -0.65 -12.39 10.38
C ASN A 105 -1.89 -11.51 10.10
N LYS A 106 -2.32 -10.66 11.04
CA LYS A 106 -3.35 -9.62 10.91
C LYS A 106 -2.71 -8.22 10.92
N PHE A 107 -1.77 -8.00 11.83
CA PHE A 107 -1.09 -6.71 11.99
C PHE A 107 -0.23 -6.33 10.77
N ILE A 108 0.58 -7.27 10.28
CA ILE A 108 1.51 -7.02 9.16
C ILE A 108 0.77 -6.57 7.89
N PRO A 109 -0.29 -7.27 7.42
CA PRO A 109 -1.09 -6.80 6.29
C PRO A 109 -1.63 -5.37 6.43
N ILE A 110 -2.16 -5.02 7.61
CA ILE A 110 -2.71 -3.68 7.88
C ILE A 110 -1.61 -2.64 7.84
N ALA A 111 -0.52 -2.88 8.58
CA ALA A 111 0.58 -1.94 8.68
C ALA A 111 1.26 -1.72 7.31
N PHE A 112 1.43 -2.78 6.53
CA PHE A 112 1.93 -2.69 5.16
C PHE A 112 1.00 -1.87 4.26
N GLY A 113 -0.32 -2.09 4.34
CA GLY A 113 -1.30 -1.32 3.60
C GLY A 113 -1.31 0.17 3.96
N ILE A 114 -1.21 0.49 5.26
CA ILE A 114 -1.10 1.89 5.74
C ILE A 114 0.16 2.56 5.19
N ILE A 115 1.30 1.86 5.22
CA ILE A 115 2.57 2.39 4.71
C ILE A 115 2.48 2.70 3.21
N LEU A 116 1.85 1.83 2.41
CA LEU A 116 1.63 2.07 0.99
C LEU A 116 0.71 3.28 0.74
N LEU A 117 -0.34 3.45 1.54
CA LEU A 117 -1.20 4.64 1.48
C LEU A 117 -0.42 5.90 1.84
N ILE A 118 0.38 5.87 2.91
CA ILE A 118 1.22 7.00 3.32
C ILE A 118 2.19 7.36 2.19
N LYS A 119 2.82 6.38 1.54
CA LYS A 119 3.69 6.63 0.38
C LYS A 119 2.96 7.36 -0.73
N SER A 120 1.79 6.83 -1.12
CA SER A 120 0.98 7.37 -2.21
C SER A 120 0.51 8.79 -1.90
N PHE A 121 -0.02 9.04 -0.71
CA PHE A 121 -0.46 10.38 -0.30
C PHE A 121 0.70 11.36 -0.12
N SER A 122 1.83 10.92 0.43
CA SER A 122 3.03 11.76 0.57
C SER A 122 3.55 12.20 -0.78
N PHE A 123 3.59 11.29 -1.77
CA PHE A 123 3.97 11.63 -3.12
C PHE A 123 3.02 12.67 -3.73
N VAL A 124 1.71 12.45 -3.65
CA VAL A 124 0.70 13.41 -4.16
C VAL A 124 0.83 14.77 -3.47
N TYR A 125 1.13 14.78 -2.17
CA TYR A 125 1.36 15.99 -1.41
C TYR A 125 2.63 16.73 -1.88
N TYR A 126 3.77 16.03 -1.99
CA TYR A 126 5.02 16.62 -2.47
C TYR A 126 4.91 17.10 -3.91
N GLU A 127 4.15 16.43 -4.77
CA GLU A 127 3.98 16.90 -6.14
C GLU A 127 3.03 18.11 -6.25
N LYS A 128 2.23 18.39 -5.23
CA LYS A 128 1.33 19.55 -5.19
C LYS A 128 1.94 20.75 -4.47
N TYR A 129 2.78 20.51 -3.47
CA TYR A 129 3.29 21.54 -2.55
C TYR A 129 4.80 21.50 -2.35
N GLY A 130 5.50 20.52 -2.91
CA GLY A 130 6.96 20.47 -2.89
C GLY A 130 7.51 21.47 -3.88
N GLU A 131 8.33 22.38 -3.37
CA GLU A 131 9.22 23.23 -4.17
C GLU A 131 10.26 22.41 -4.91
#